data_AF-A0A956B658-F1
#
_entry.id   AF-A0A956B658-F1
#
_cell.length_a   1.000
_cell.length_b   1.000
_cell.length_c   1.000
_cell.angle_alpha   90.00
_cell.angle_beta   90.00
_cell.angle_gamma   90.00
#
_symmetry.space_group_name_H-M   'P 1'
#
loop_
_entity.id
_entity.type
_entity.pdbx_description
1 polymer ?
#
loop_
_entity_poly.entity_id
_entity_poly.type
_entity_poly.pdbx_seq_one_letter_code
_entity_poly.pdbx_strand_id
1 'polypeptide(L)'
;MALSSRQLQDIERAYSEGLSSKEIIQVLGEHGEPLSEATLRKYVQLGLLPRSRRVGQKGKHRGSRGIYPVEVIRRVDEIRRAMEQGDTLESLARAAQATRAKLSSVRVALDEALDAAEVDFGGRELDRRARAALKAELGALRKGAKDWLKAVDRWMGEVEQAERSGAKAAGATNGRAVATRGRRGVV
;
A
#
# COMPACT_ATOMS: atom_id res chain seq x y z
N MET A 1 -14.72 11.29 15.97
CA MET A 1 -15.29 12.16 14.89
C MET A 1 -14.33 12.02 13.72
N ALA A 2 -14.66 11.12 12.79
CA ALA A 2 -13.73 10.76 11.73
C ALA A 2 -13.38 11.94 10.82
N LEU A 3 -12.14 11.96 10.32
CA LEU A 3 -11.69 13.00 9.39
C LEU A 3 -12.57 12.96 8.15
N SER A 4 -13.08 14.11 7.73
CA SER A 4 -13.78 14.20 6.44
C SER A 4 -12.79 13.92 5.31
N SER A 5 -13.29 13.39 4.19
CA SER A 5 -12.46 13.16 3.00
C SER A 5 -11.75 14.42 2.52
N ARG A 6 -12.33 15.61 2.80
CA ARG A 6 -11.73 16.91 2.49
C ARG A 6 -10.56 17.24 3.43
N GLN A 7 -10.73 17.06 4.73
CA GLN A 7 -9.65 17.26 5.71
C GLN A 7 -8.46 16.32 5.45
N LEU A 8 -8.74 15.05 5.11
CA LEU A 8 -7.70 14.09 4.72
C LEU A 8 -6.90 14.57 3.51
N GLN A 9 -7.58 15.06 2.47
CA GLN A 9 -6.91 15.60 1.28
C GLN A 9 -6.08 16.85 1.60
N ASP A 10 -6.57 17.73 2.48
CA ASP A 10 -5.85 18.95 2.87
C ASP A 10 -4.56 18.62 3.64
N ILE A 11 -4.60 17.61 4.52
CA ILE A 11 -3.43 17.08 5.21
C ILE A 11 -2.46 16.40 4.22
N GLU A 12 -2.98 15.56 3.32
CA GLU A 12 -2.19 14.86 2.31
C GLU A 12 -1.43 15.82 1.39
N ARG A 13 -2.04 16.98 1.08
CA ARG A 13 -1.41 18.09 0.37
C ARG A 13 -0.30 18.75 1.17
N ALA A 14 -0.57 19.08 2.44
CA ALA A 14 0.35 19.79 3.29
C ALA A 14 1.65 19.01 3.58
N TYR A 15 1.59 17.67 3.55
CA TYR A 15 2.70 16.79 3.92
C TYR A 15 3.11 15.79 2.81
N SER A 16 3.23 16.28 1.58
CA SER A 16 3.52 15.45 0.39
C SER A 16 4.87 14.71 0.40
N GLU A 17 5.84 15.16 1.21
CA GLU A 17 7.14 14.48 1.41
C GLU A 17 7.09 13.41 2.51
N GLY A 18 5.94 13.25 3.17
CA GLY A 18 5.73 12.39 4.32
C GLY A 18 5.85 13.12 5.66
N LEU A 19 5.50 12.40 6.73
CA LEU A 19 5.42 12.91 8.10
C LEU A 19 6.37 12.15 9.02
N SER A 20 6.96 12.85 9.98
CA SER A 20 7.53 12.24 11.17
C SER A 20 6.43 11.77 12.13
N SER A 21 6.77 10.86 13.05
CA SER A 21 5.82 10.38 14.07
C SER A 21 5.17 11.53 14.85
N LYS A 22 5.92 12.59 15.16
CA LYS A 22 5.43 13.75 15.91
C LYS A 22 4.41 14.54 15.12
N GLU A 23 4.69 14.79 13.83
CA GLU A 23 3.78 15.51 12.94
C GLU A 23 2.48 14.72 12.73
N ILE A 24 2.54 13.37 12.63
CA ILE A 24 1.35 12.51 12.57
C ILE A 24 0.46 12.68 13.80
N ILE A 25 1.06 12.60 14.99
CA ILE A 25 0.35 12.71 16.26
C ILE A 25 -0.29 14.09 16.40
N GLN A 26 0.44 15.14 16.04
CA GLN A 26 -0.05 16.51 16.10
C GLN A 26 -1.23 16.72 15.16
N VAL A 27 -1.10 16.33 13.89
CA VAL A 27 -2.16 16.48 12.87
C VAL A 27 -3.42 15.74 13.30
N LEU A 28 -3.30 14.48 13.73
CA LEU A 28 -4.44 13.70 14.19
C LEU A 28 -5.08 14.32 15.45
N GLY A 29 -4.27 14.82 16.38
CA GLY A 29 -4.74 15.49 17.60
C GLY A 29 -5.49 16.79 17.34
N GLU A 30 -5.00 17.65 16.44
CA GLU A 30 -5.64 18.92 16.04
C GLU A 30 -7.00 18.70 15.39
N HIS A 31 -7.23 17.54 14.78
CA HIS A 31 -8.51 17.16 14.18
C HIS A 31 -9.42 16.34 15.11
N GLY A 32 -9.11 16.31 16.40
CA GLY A 32 -9.96 15.67 17.42
C GLY A 32 -9.76 14.15 17.53
N GLU A 33 -8.72 13.60 16.90
CA GLU A 33 -8.40 12.17 16.89
C GLU A 33 -7.03 11.90 17.52
N PRO A 34 -6.82 12.14 18.83
CA PRO A 34 -5.52 12.02 19.45
C PRO A 34 -4.95 10.60 19.32
N LEU A 35 -3.76 10.49 18.72
CA LEU A 35 -3.00 9.25 18.58
C LEU A 35 -1.73 9.34 19.43
N SER A 36 -1.40 8.31 20.18
CA SER A 36 -0.11 8.26 20.91
C SER A 36 0.98 7.66 20.03
N GLU A 37 2.25 7.99 20.32
CA GLU A 37 3.40 7.36 19.66
C GLU A 37 3.45 5.84 19.92
N ALA A 38 2.98 5.40 21.09
CA ALA A 38 2.85 3.99 21.42
C ALA A 38 1.80 3.28 20.53
N THR A 39 0.66 3.93 20.28
CA THR A 39 -0.39 3.38 19.40
C THR A 39 0.09 3.29 17.95
N LEU A 40 0.75 4.35 17.46
CA LEU A 40 1.35 4.34 16.12
C LEU A 40 2.34 3.18 15.98
N ARG A 41 3.21 2.98 16.98
CA ARG A 41 4.15 1.86 17.03
C ARG A 41 3.45 0.51 17.03
N LYS A 42 2.38 0.34 17.83
CA LYS A 42 1.58 -0.89 17.87
C LYS A 42 1.00 -1.21 16.49
N TYR A 43 0.46 -0.22 15.78
CA TYR A 43 -0.13 -0.44 14.44
C TYR A 43 0.93 -0.86 13.41
N VAL A 44 2.12 -0.26 13.47
CA VAL A 44 3.27 -0.68 12.63
C VAL A 44 3.71 -2.10 12.97
N GLN A 45 3.80 -2.45 14.27
CA GLN A 45 4.19 -3.80 14.72
C GLN A 45 3.20 -4.88 14.29
N LEU A 46 1.90 -4.55 14.26
CA LEU A 46 0.85 -5.44 13.78
C LEU A 46 0.77 -5.53 12.25
N GLY A 47 1.55 -4.73 11.52
CA GLY A 47 1.55 -4.67 10.06
C GLY A 47 0.34 -3.93 9.47
N LEU A 48 -0.36 -3.13 10.28
CA LEU A 48 -1.50 -2.32 9.86
C LEU A 48 -1.09 -1.00 9.20
N LEU A 49 0.14 -0.55 9.48
CA LEU A 49 0.76 0.64 8.89
C LEU A 49 2.13 0.31 8.27
N PRO A 50 2.56 1.06 7.24
CA PRO A 50 3.89 0.91 6.67
C PRO A 50 4.99 1.31 7.67
N ARG A 51 6.17 0.72 7.53
CA ARG A 51 7.36 1.13 8.31
C ARG A 51 7.87 2.48 7.83
N SER A 52 8.45 3.27 8.74
CA SER A 52 9.09 4.53 8.37
C SER A 52 10.34 4.30 7.51
N ARG A 53 10.56 5.20 6.55
CA ARG A 53 11.79 5.29 5.75
C ARG A 53 12.76 6.26 6.44
N ARG A 54 14.03 5.88 6.57
CA ARG A 54 15.06 6.81 7.05
C ARG A 54 15.49 7.73 5.92
N VAL A 55 15.44 9.04 6.15
CA VAL A 55 15.98 10.06 5.25
C VAL A 55 17.07 10.84 6.00
N GLY A 56 18.20 11.09 5.33
CA GLY A 56 19.25 11.93 5.88
C GLY A 56 18.80 13.38 5.92
N GLN A 57 19.04 14.08 7.03
CA GLN A 57 18.83 15.53 7.06
C GLN A 57 20.06 16.24 6.50
N LYS A 58 19.82 17.23 5.62
CA LYS A 58 20.88 18.03 5.01
C LYS A 58 21.65 18.81 6.10
N GLY A 59 22.95 18.56 6.23
CA GLY A 59 23.87 19.23 7.16
C GLY A 59 24.78 18.25 7.92
N LYS A 60 26.01 18.67 8.25
CA LYS A 60 27.09 17.82 8.81
C LYS A 60 26.76 17.11 10.14
N HIS A 61 25.71 17.52 10.85
CA HIS A 61 25.35 17.01 12.19
C HIS A 61 23.85 16.69 12.37
N ARG A 62 23.04 16.60 11.32
CA ARG A 62 21.58 16.54 11.48
C ARG A 62 20.97 15.15 11.59
N GLY A 63 21.77 14.09 11.57
CA GLY A 63 21.27 12.72 11.73
C GLY A 63 20.26 12.32 10.65
N SER A 64 19.59 11.18 10.86
CA SER A 64 18.54 10.69 9.96
C SER A 64 17.20 10.63 10.69
N ARG A 65 16.13 11.09 10.04
CA ARG A 65 14.76 11.04 10.57
C ARG A 65 13.97 9.92 9.92
N GLY A 66 13.09 9.27 10.68
CA GLY A 66 12.08 8.36 10.13
C GLY A 66 10.92 9.17 9.57
N ILE A 67 10.61 8.94 8.30
CA ILE A 67 9.47 9.54 7.60
C ILE A 67 8.49 8.43 7.24
N TYR A 68 7.25 8.62 7.64
CA TYR A 68 6.11 7.84 7.20
C TYR A 68 5.50 8.49 5.96
N PRO A 69 4.94 7.69 5.05
CA PRO A 69 4.22 8.24 3.93
C PRO A 69 2.86 8.79 4.45
N VAL A 70 2.32 9.84 3.82
CA VAL A 70 1.23 10.65 4.38
C VAL A 70 -0.10 9.91 4.54
N GLU A 71 -0.25 8.82 3.79
CA GLU A 71 -1.40 7.92 3.77
C GLU A 71 -1.58 7.20 5.09
N VAL A 72 -0.56 7.20 5.96
CA VAL A 72 -0.68 6.75 7.35
C VAL A 72 -1.81 7.48 8.07
N ILE A 73 -2.08 8.75 7.77
CA ILE A 73 -3.19 9.50 8.35
C ILE A 73 -4.53 8.86 7.98
N ARG A 74 -4.73 8.59 6.68
CA ARG A 74 -5.94 7.94 6.16
C ARG A 74 -6.09 6.53 6.72
N ARG A 75 -5.01 5.76 6.75
CA ARG A 75 -5.02 4.40 7.27
C ARG A 75 -5.34 4.34 8.76
N VAL A 76 -4.87 5.32 9.54
CA VAL A 76 -5.25 5.46 10.96
C VAL A 76 -6.74 5.77 11.10
N ASP A 77 -7.30 6.64 10.25
CA ASP A 77 -8.74 6.93 10.22
C ASP A 77 -9.57 5.68 9.89
N GLU A 78 -9.16 4.90 8.87
CA GLU A 78 -9.80 3.62 8.51
C GLU A 78 -9.77 2.60 9.64
N ILE A 79 -8.61 2.41 10.28
CA ILE A 79 -8.45 1.50 11.43
C ILE A 79 -9.38 1.93 12.56
N ARG A 80 -9.46 3.24 12.85
CA ARG A 80 -10.37 3.76 13.88
C ARG A 80 -11.83 3.54 13.52
N ARG A 81 -12.27 3.84 12.30
CA ARG A 81 -13.64 3.60 11.84
C ARG A 81 -14.03 2.13 11.95
N ALA A 82 -13.14 1.22 11.56
CA ALA A 82 -13.37 -0.21 11.73
C ALA A 82 -13.51 -0.57 13.22
N MET A 83 -12.66 -0.01 14.09
CA MET A 83 -12.78 -0.20 15.53
C MET A 83 -14.07 0.38 16.12
N GLU A 84 -14.54 1.54 15.64
CA GLU A 84 -15.85 2.11 16.00
C GLU A 84 -17.02 1.22 15.55
N GLN A 85 -16.83 0.48 14.45
CA GLN A 85 -17.79 -0.50 13.92
C GLN A 85 -17.73 -1.86 14.65
N GLY A 86 -16.84 -2.00 15.63
CA GLY A 86 -16.71 -3.20 16.47
C GLY A 86 -15.57 -4.15 16.10
N ASP A 87 -14.74 -3.81 15.11
CA ASP A 87 -13.54 -4.61 14.81
C ASP A 87 -12.47 -4.44 15.89
N THR A 88 -11.70 -5.49 16.12
CA THR A 88 -10.52 -5.42 16.99
C THR A 88 -9.26 -5.18 16.16
N LEU A 89 -8.22 -4.60 16.77
CA LEU A 89 -6.93 -4.44 16.09
C LEU A 89 -6.36 -5.77 15.62
N GLU A 90 -6.61 -6.82 16.40
CA GLU A 90 -6.20 -8.19 16.13
C GLU A 90 -7.01 -8.79 14.97
N SER A 91 -8.31 -8.50 14.83
CA SER A 91 -9.11 -8.94 13.68
C SER A 91 -8.66 -8.25 12.39
N LEU A 92 -8.41 -6.94 12.43
CA LEU A 92 -7.89 -6.16 11.31
C LEU A 92 -6.51 -6.64 10.87
N ALA A 93 -5.61 -6.88 11.82
CA ALA A 93 -4.28 -7.39 11.53
C ALA A 93 -4.35 -8.79 10.91
N ARG A 94 -5.21 -9.66 11.46
CA ARG A 94 -5.47 -11.00 10.90
C ARG A 94 -6.02 -10.94 9.49
N ALA A 95 -6.94 -10.02 9.19
CA ALA A 95 -7.49 -9.87 7.85
C ALA A 95 -6.42 -9.45 6.83
N ALA A 96 -5.58 -8.47 7.16
CA ALA A 96 -4.47 -8.04 6.31
C ALA A 96 -3.42 -9.17 6.10
N GLN A 97 -3.09 -9.90 7.16
CA GLN A 97 -2.20 -11.05 7.09
C GLN A 97 -2.82 -12.20 6.29
N ALA A 98 -4.13 -12.43 6.40
CA ALA A 98 -4.83 -13.47 5.66
C ALA A 98 -4.81 -13.24 4.15
N THR A 99 -4.95 -12.00 3.68
CA THR A 99 -4.82 -11.65 2.26
C THR A 99 -3.41 -11.95 1.75
N ARG A 100 -2.38 -11.53 2.49
CA ARG A 100 -0.97 -11.83 2.15
C ARG A 100 -0.69 -13.34 2.14
N ALA A 101 -1.21 -14.06 3.12
CA ALA A 101 -1.08 -15.51 3.21
C ALA A 101 -1.75 -16.22 2.02
N LYS A 102 -2.97 -15.82 1.63
CA LYS A 102 -3.68 -16.39 0.47
C LYS A 102 -2.89 -16.25 -0.82
N LEU A 103 -2.28 -15.09 -1.07
CA LEU A 103 -1.42 -14.90 -2.25
C LEU A 103 -0.15 -15.76 -2.21
N SER A 104 0.43 -15.94 -1.02
CA SER A 104 1.53 -16.88 -0.83
C SER A 104 1.10 -18.32 -1.13
N SER A 105 -0.08 -18.74 -0.68
CA SER A 105 -0.62 -20.08 -0.95
C SER A 105 -0.89 -20.30 -2.43
N VAL A 106 -1.44 -19.31 -3.14
CA VAL A 106 -1.67 -19.39 -4.60
C VAL A 106 -0.35 -19.57 -5.34
N ARG A 107 0.72 -18.86 -4.93
CA ARG A 107 2.04 -19.01 -5.52
C ARG A 107 2.55 -20.45 -5.41
N VAL A 108 2.47 -21.03 -4.22
CA VAL A 108 2.92 -22.40 -3.97
C VAL A 108 2.09 -23.40 -4.79
N ALA A 109 0.76 -23.31 -4.72
CA ALA A 109 -0.13 -24.22 -5.43
C ALA A 109 0.06 -24.17 -6.97
N LEU A 110 0.37 -22.99 -7.51
CA LEU A 110 0.64 -22.82 -8.93
C LEU A 110 1.95 -23.46 -9.37
N ASP A 111 3.01 -23.32 -8.57
CA ASP A 111 4.30 -23.99 -8.81
C ASP A 111 4.12 -25.52 -8.72
N GLU A 112 3.44 -26.01 -7.68
CA GLU A 112 3.13 -27.44 -7.51
C GLU A 112 2.32 -28.03 -8.68
N ALA A 113 1.31 -27.31 -9.17
CA ALA A 113 0.50 -27.76 -10.30
C ALA A 113 1.31 -27.85 -11.60
N LEU A 114 2.20 -26.90 -11.84
CA LEU A 114 3.07 -26.90 -13.02
C LEU A 114 4.14 -27.99 -12.94
N ASP A 115 4.69 -28.25 -11.75
CA ASP A 115 5.63 -29.34 -11.52
C ASP A 115 4.95 -30.71 -11.73
N ALA A 116 3.74 -30.89 -11.19
CA ALA A 116 2.94 -32.10 -11.41
C ALA A 116 2.64 -32.31 -12.92
N ALA A 117 2.30 -31.24 -13.64
CA ALA A 117 2.10 -31.31 -15.09
C ALA A 117 3.39 -31.67 -15.85
N GLU A 118 4.56 -31.18 -15.41
CA GLU A 118 5.87 -31.52 -16.00
C GLU A 118 6.20 -33.00 -15.81
N VAL A 119 5.91 -33.55 -14.62
CA VAL A 119 6.12 -34.97 -14.30
C VAL A 119 5.19 -35.86 -15.13
N ASP A 120 3.87 -35.56 -15.16
CA ASP A 120 2.90 -36.30 -15.96
C ASP A 120 3.27 -36.29 -17.45
N PHE A 121 3.60 -35.11 -17.97
CA PHE A 121 4.10 -34.94 -19.34
C PHE A 121 5.36 -35.77 -19.61
N GLY A 122 6.29 -35.82 -18.64
CA GLY A 122 7.52 -36.60 -18.74
C GLY A 122 7.28 -38.07 -19.06
N GLY A 123 6.25 -38.66 -18.46
CA GLY A 123 5.87 -40.07 -18.58
C GLY A 123 5.08 -40.46 -19.84
N ARG A 124 4.68 -39.50 -20.68
CA ARG A 124 3.86 -39.79 -21.88
C ARG A 124 4.71 -40.20 -23.09
N GLU A 125 4.29 -41.22 -23.83
CA GLU A 125 4.91 -41.53 -25.12
C GLU A 125 4.49 -40.48 -26.17
N LEU A 126 5.47 -39.70 -26.61
CA LEU A 126 5.30 -38.60 -27.56
C LEU A 126 6.48 -38.60 -28.52
N ASP A 127 6.23 -38.28 -29.79
CA ASP A 127 7.32 -38.05 -30.73
C ASP A 127 8.17 -36.83 -30.31
N ARG A 128 9.41 -36.79 -30.77
CA ARG A 128 10.39 -35.78 -30.37
C ARG A 128 9.93 -34.35 -30.66
N ARG A 129 9.20 -34.12 -31.75
CA ARG A 129 8.73 -32.78 -32.14
C ARG A 129 7.56 -32.34 -31.28
N ALA A 130 6.55 -33.20 -31.07
CA ALA A 130 5.43 -32.92 -30.17
C ALA A 130 5.93 -32.67 -28.73
N ARG A 131 6.87 -33.49 -28.25
CA ARG A 131 7.49 -33.33 -26.92
C ARG A 131 8.22 -31.98 -26.79
N ALA A 132 8.97 -31.57 -27.81
CA ALA A 132 9.66 -30.27 -27.77
C ALA A 132 8.66 -29.09 -27.74
N ALA A 133 7.59 -29.15 -28.54
CA ALA A 133 6.57 -28.10 -28.61
C ALA A 133 5.82 -27.95 -27.27
N LEU A 134 5.31 -29.05 -26.72
CA LEU A 134 4.57 -29.03 -25.45
C LEU A 134 5.44 -28.63 -24.26
N LYS A 135 6.73 -29.01 -24.25
CA LYS A 135 7.68 -28.55 -23.23
C LYS A 135 7.89 -27.03 -23.31
N ALA A 136 7.95 -26.47 -24.52
CA ALA A 136 8.06 -25.03 -24.70
C ALA A 136 6.78 -24.30 -24.22
N GLU A 137 5.60 -24.86 -24.51
CA GLU A 137 4.32 -24.34 -24.02
C GLU A 137 4.23 -24.35 -22.48
N LEU A 138 4.63 -25.45 -21.83
CA LEU A 138 4.69 -25.53 -20.37
C LEU A 138 5.64 -24.48 -19.77
N GLY A 139 6.80 -24.26 -20.42
CA GLY A 139 7.71 -23.19 -20.05
C GLY A 139 7.07 -21.79 -20.19
N ALA A 140 6.28 -21.57 -21.24
CA ALA A 140 5.54 -20.33 -21.43
C ALA A 140 4.45 -20.13 -20.36
N LEU A 141 3.72 -21.19 -19.98
CA LEU A 141 2.74 -21.17 -18.90
C LEU A 141 3.40 -20.84 -17.56
N ARG A 142 4.55 -21.45 -17.23
CA ARG A 142 5.31 -21.15 -16.00
C ARG A 142 5.79 -19.71 -15.97
N LYS A 143 6.20 -19.15 -17.11
CA LYS A 143 6.57 -17.74 -17.20
C LYS A 143 5.34 -16.83 -17.00
N GLY A 144 4.23 -17.13 -17.67
CA GLY A 144 2.97 -16.38 -17.53
C GLY A 144 2.44 -16.36 -16.10
N ALA A 145 2.49 -17.51 -15.41
CA ALA A 145 2.18 -17.65 -13.99
C ALA A 145 3.00 -16.69 -13.10
N LYS A 146 4.33 -16.67 -13.29
CA LYS A 146 5.23 -15.79 -12.54
C LYS A 146 4.98 -14.32 -12.85
N ASP A 147 4.72 -13.99 -14.10
CA ASP A 147 4.44 -12.62 -14.52
C ASP A 147 3.08 -12.14 -13.98
N TRP A 148 2.06 -13.00 -13.93
CA TRP A 148 0.78 -12.71 -13.29
C TRP A 148 0.94 -12.48 -11.78
N LEU A 149 1.66 -13.34 -11.07
CA LEU A 149 1.93 -13.14 -9.63
C LEU A 149 2.67 -11.82 -9.37
N LYS A 150 3.66 -11.48 -10.19
CA LYS A 150 4.34 -10.19 -10.12
C LYS A 150 3.40 -9.03 -10.45
N ALA A 151 2.48 -9.20 -11.38
CA ALA A 151 1.47 -8.19 -11.70
C ALA A 151 0.50 -7.99 -10.55
N VAL A 152 0.10 -9.05 -9.84
CA VAL A 152 -0.72 -8.97 -8.63
C VAL A 152 0.05 -8.32 -7.48
N ASP A 153 1.31 -8.71 -7.24
CA ASP A 153 2.16 -8.08 -6.23
C ASP A 153 2.37 -6.58 -6.54
N ARG A 154 2.61 -6.26 -7.83
CA ARG A 154 2.72 -4.88 -8.30
C ARG A 154 1.39 -4.15 -8.14
N TRP A 155 0.27 -4.76 -8.53
CA TRP A 155 -1.06 -4.16 -8.40
C TRP A 155 -1.40 -3.92 -6.93
N MET A 156 -1.09 -4.83 -6.02
CA MET A 156 -1.22 -4.57 -4.58
C MET A 156 -0.32 -3.42 -4.15
N GLY A 157 0.92 -3.39 -4.62
CA GLY A 157 1.83 -2.27 -4.39
C GLY A 157 1.32 -0.96 -5.02
N GLU A 158 0.60 -1.02 -6.14
CA GLU A 158 -0.04 0.07 -6.86
C GLU A 158 -1.33 0.49 -6.20
N VAL A 159 -2.11 -0.40 -5.59
CA VAL A 159 -3.27 -0.08 -4.74
C VAL A 159 -2.74 0.65 -3.52
N GLU A 160 -1.73 0.10 -2.86
CA GLU A 160 -1.02 0.78 -1.80
C GLU A 160 -0.41 2.12 -2.30
N GLN A 161 0.03 2.25 -3.56
CA GLN A 161 0.57 3.51 -4.13
C GLN A 161 -0.47 4.45 -4.72
N ALA A 162 -1.66 3.99 -5.07
CA ALA A 162 -2.78 4.75 -5.61
C ALA A 162 -3.59 5.30 -4.44
N GLU A 163 -3.66 4.57 -3.34
CA GLU A 163 -3.91 5.13 -2.02
C GLU A 163 -2.88 6.26 -1.74
N ARG A 164 -1.60 6.09 -2.10
CA ARG A 164 -0.55 7.16 -2.04
C ARG A 164 -0.67 8.29 -3.06
N SER A 165 -1.27 8.08 -4.23
CA SER A 165 -1.21 9.05 -5.35
C SER A 165 -2.57 9.62 -5.79
N GLY A 166 -3.68 8.94 -5.52
CA GLY A 166 -5.00 9.57 -5.43
C GLY A 166 -5.03 10.63 -4.33
N ALA A 167 -4.27 10.41 -3.24
CA ALA A 167 -3.90 11.45 -2.28
C ALA A 167 -3.15 12.63 -2.93
N LYS A 168 -2.23 12.38 -3.88
CA LYS A 168 -1.49 13.43 -4.62
C LYS A 168 -2.28 14.14 -5.72
N ALA A 169 -3.19 13.47 -6.44
CA ALA A 169 -3.94 14.02 -7.57
C ALA A 169 -5.17 14.85 -7.11
N ALA A 170 -5.89 14.38 -6.09
CA ALA A 170 -6.80 15.23 -5.33
C ALA A 170 -6.07 16.41 -4.68
N GLY A 171 -4.73 16.33 -4.60
CA GLY A 171 -3.73 17.34 -4.24
C GLY A 171 -3.40 18.43 -5.28
N ALA A 172 -3.69 18.22 -6.57
CA ALA A 172 -3.36 19.17 -7.64
C ALA A 172 -4.57 19.99 -8.13
N THR A 173 -5.78 19.42 -8.14
CA THR A 173 -6.99 20.04 -8.70
C THR A 173 -7.52 21.24 -7.90
N ASN A 174 -7.52 21.18 -6.57
CA ASN A 174 -7.93 22.29 -5.69
C ASN A 174 -6.97 23.51 -5.71
N GLY A 175 -5.73 23.36 -6.21
CA GLY A 175 -4.77 24.47 -6.36
C GLY A 175 -5.01 25.33 -7.60
N ARG A 176 -5.79 24.83 -8.57
CA ARG A 176 -6.05 25.51 -9.85
C ARG A 176 -7.36 26.33 -9.83
N ALA A 177 -8.28 26.04 -8.89
CA ALA A 177 -9.57 26.73 -8.78
C ALA A 177 -9.50 28.11 -8.09
N VAL A 178 -8.42 28.41 -7.35
CA VAL A 178 -8.24 29.71 -6.65
C VAL A 178 -7.62 30.79 -7.56
N ALA A 179 -7.01 30.40 -8.69
CA ALA A 179 -6.29 31.34 -9.55
C ALA A 179 -7.17 32.22 -10.47
N THR A 180 -8.48 31.99 -10.55
CA THR A 180 -9.36 32.67 -11.54
C THR A 180 -10.40 33.64 -10.95
N ARG A 181 -10.45 33.85 -9.64
CA ARG A 181 -11.35 34.84 -9.01
C ARG A 181 -10.56 35.83 -8.15
N GLY A 182 -9.99 36.86 -8.77
CA GLY A 182 -9.21 37.85 -8.03
C GLY A 182 -8.74 39.06 -8.83
N ARG A 183 -9.58 39.65 -9.68
CA ARG A 183 -9.36 41.03 -10.16
C ARG A 183 -10.69 41.71 -10.44
N ARG A 184 -11.26 42.31 -9.40
CA ARG A 184 -11.99 43.57 -9.47
C ARG A 184 -12.07 44.11 -8.04
N GLY A 185 -11.10 44.98 -7.75
CA GLY A 185 -11.02 45.74 -6.52
C GLY A 185 -12.10 46.82 -6.48
N VAL A 186 -12.56 47.05 -5.26
CA VAL A 186 -13.41 48.13 -4.80
C VAL A 186 -12.62 49.44 -4.83
N VAL A 187 -13.20 50.48 -5.41
CA VAL A 187 -13.18 51.87 -4.90
C VAL A 187 -14.60 52.40 -5.08
#